data_AF-A0A7J7TSB6-F1
#
_entry.id   AF-A0A7J7TSB6-F1
#
_cell.length_a   1.000
_cell.length_b   1.000
_cell.length_c   1.000
_cell.angle_alpha   90.00
_cell.angle_beta   90.00
_cell.angle_gamma   90.00
#
_symmetry.space_group_name_H-M   'P 1'
#
loop_
_entity.id
_entity.type
_entity.pdbx_description
1 polymer ?
#
loop_
_entity_poly.entity_id
_entity_poly.type
_entity_poly.pdbx_seq_one_letter_code
_entity_poly.pdbx_strand_id
1 'polypeptide(L)'
;MTSVSENILFGMGNPLLDITAVVDKDFLDKYSLKANDQILAEDKHKELFNELVKKFKVEYHAGGSTQNSMKVAQGFFLTVSPESVLKVAQHASANNRIFTLNLSAPFISQFYKEPLMKIMPYVDILFGNETEAATFAREQGFETEDIKEIAKKTQALPKVNSKRQRVVIFTQGSDDTIMATESEVTAFAVLDQDQEEIIDTNGAGDAFVGGFLSQLVYDKPLTECIRAGHYAASVIIRRTGCTFPEKPDFH
;
A
#
# COMPACT_ATOMS: atom_id res chain seq x y z
N MET A 1 -2.00 18.01 -23.26
CA MET A 1 -1.87 16.83 -22.37
C MET A 1 -1.35 15.69 -23.23
N THR A 2 -0.28 15.02 -22.83
CA THR A 2 0.16 13.78 -23.48
C THR A 2 -0.99 12.78 -23.36
N SER A 3 -1.48 12.26 -24.48
CA SER A 3 -2.56 11.28 -24.46
C SER A 3 -2.03 9.96 -23.89
N VAL A 4 -2.54 9.56 -22.73
CA VAL A 4 -2.28 8.25 -22.15
C VAL A 4 -3.08 7.21 -22.93
N SER A 5 -2.43 6.11 -23.34
CA SER A 5 -3.11 5.03 -24.04
C SER A 5 -4.01 4.23 -23.10
N GLU A 6 -5.10 3.67 -23.62
CA GLU A 6 -5.85 2.65 -22.91
C GLU A 6 -4.93 1.49 -22.48
N ASN A 7 -5.25 0.87 -21.34
CA ASN A 7 -4.51 -0.27 -20.79
C ASN A 7 -3.03 0.00 -20.46
N ILE A 8 -2.63 1.26 -20.25
CA ILE A 8 -1.25 1.64 -19.87
C ILE A 8 -0.77 1.00 -18.56
N LEU A 9 -1.70 0.51 -17.74
CA LEU A 9 -1.42 0.06 -16.39
C LEU A 9 -2.28 -1.16 -16.05
N PHE A 10 -1.67 -2.10 -15.34
CA PHE A 10 -2.21 -3.40 -14.99
C PHE A 10 -2.11 -3.60 -13.47
N GLY A 11 -3.15 -4.15 -12.84
CA GLY A 11 -3.21 -4.40 -11.39
C GLY A 11 -3.60 -5.84 -11.08
N MET A 12 -3.05 -6.39 -9.99
CA MET A 12 -3.37 -7.72 -9.48
C MET A 12 -3.60 -7.68 -7.96
N GLY A 13 -4.65 -8.32 -7.49
CA GLY A 13 -5.02 -8.32 -6.09
C GLY A 13 -6.26 -9.11 -5.78
N ASN A 14 -6.69 -9.00 -4.53
CA ASN A 14 -7.88 -9.66 -4.01
C ASN A 14 -9.04 -8.66 -4.06
N PRO A 15 -10.04 -8.84 -4.94
CA PRO A 15 -11.26 -8.04 -4.89
C PRO A 15 -12.06 -8.44 -3.65
N LEU A 16 -12.35 -7.47 -2.77
CA LEU A 16 -13.05 -7.70 -1.51
C LEU A 16 -14.26 -6.78 -1.38
N LEU A 17 -15.22 -7.22 -0.56
CA LEU A 17 -16.33 -6.39 -0.09
C LEU A 17 -16.04 -6.05 1.37
N ASP A 18 -15.87 -4.77 1.68
CA ASP A 18 -15.61 -4.33 3.04
C ASP A 18 -16.94 -4.23 3.79
N ILE A 19 -17.03 -4.93 4.93
CA ILE A 19 -18.16 -4.87 5.86
C ILE A 19 -17.70 -4.06 7.06
N THR A 20 -18.11 -2.80 7.13
CA THR A 20 -17.62 -1.84 8.13
C THR A 20 -18.70 -1.56 9.17
N ALA A 21 -18.33 -1.53 10.44
CA ALA A 21 -19.21 -1.11 11.54
C ALA A 21 -18.40 -0.51 12.69
N VAL A 22 -19.03 0.39 13.45
CA VAL A 22 -18.49 0.87 14.73
C VAL A 22 -18.81 -0.17 15.80
N VAL A 23 -17.77 -0.72 16.42
CA VAL A 23 -17.85 -1.79 17.43
C VAL A 23 -17.16 -1.38 18.74
N ASP A 24 -17.43 -2.12 19.82
CA ASP A 24 -16.76 -1.95 21.10
C ASP A 24 -15.49 -2.82 21.21
N LYS A 25 -14.67 -2.54 22.23
CA LYS A 25 -13.44 -3.29 22.51
C LYS A 25 -13.73 -4.76 22.85
N ASP A 26 -14.85 -5.03 23.52
CA ASP A 26 -15.25 -6.39 23.90
C ASP A 26 -15.48 -7.27 22.66
N PHE A 27 -15.99 -6.69 21.57
CA PHE A 27 -16.14 -7.37 20.29
C PHE A 27 -14.78 -7.73 19.67
N LEU A 28 -13.79 -6.83 19.75
CA LEU A 28 -12.42 -7.13 19.30
C LEU A 28 -11.80 -8.25 20.13
N ASP A 29 -11.89 -8.14 21.45
CA ASP A 29 -11.32 -9.12 22.39
C ASP A 29 -11.93 -10.51 22.18
N LYS A 30 -13.25 -10.60 21.95
CA LYS A 30 -13.96 -11.86 21.68
C LYS A 30 -13.39 -12.63 20.49
N TYR A 31 -12.96 -11.93 19.45
CA TYR A 31 -12.39 -12.54 18.25
C TYR A 31 -10.86 -12.47 18.22
N SER A 32 -10.22 -12.07 19.33
CA SER A 32 -8.76 -11.93 19.42
C SER A 32 -8.19 -10.98 18.36
N LEU A 33 -8.92 -9.92 18.04
CA LEU A 33 -8.50 -8.90 17.08
C LEU A 33 -7.72 -7.80 17.79
N LYS A 34 -6.51 -7.50 17.30
CA LYS A 34 -5.73 -6.37 17.76
C LYS A 34 -6.19 -5.10 17.03
N ALA A 35 -6.33 -4.00 17.77
CA ALA A 35 -6.60 -2.70 17.17
C ALA A 35 -5.41 -2.25 16.28
N ASN A 36 -5.72 -1.54 15.19
CA ASN A 36 -4.75 -1.06 14.19
C ASN A 36 -3.89 -2.18 13.58
N ASP A 37 -4.52 -3.29 13.22
CA ASP A 37 -3.86 -4.47 12.64
C ASP A 37 -4.66 -5.05 11.46
N GLN A 38 -4.02 -5.91 10.66
CA GLN A 38 -4.63 -6.60 9.53
C GLN A 38 -4.21 -8.07 9.51
N ILE A 39 -5.20 -8.97 9.44
CA ILE A 39 -4.99 -10.42 9.49
C ILE A 39 -5.78 -11.15 8.40
N LEU A 40 -5.38 -12.39 8.11
CA LEU A 40 -6.23 -13.32 7.38
C LEU A 40 -7.20 -14.01 8.35
N ALA A 41 -8.47 -14.12 7.95
CA ALA A 41 -9.47 -14.81 8.76
C ALA A 41 -9.12 -16.30 8.95
N GLU A 42 -9.33 -16.80 10.17
CA GLU A 42 -9.18 -18.20 10.56
C GLU A 42 -10.57 -18.78 10.82
N ASP A 43 -10.69 -20.08 11.11
CA ASP A 43 -11.98 -20.70 11.42
C ASP A 43 -12.72 -20.02 12.59
N LYS A 44 -11.99 -19.56 13.61
CA LYS A 44 -12.56 -18.82 14.76
C LYS A 44 -13.19 -17.48 14.37
N HIS A 45 -12.79 -16.90 13.23
CA HIS A 45 -13.29 -15.62 12.72
C HIS A 45 -14.53 -15.78 11.82
N LYS A 46 -14.95 -16.99 11.45
CA LYS A 46 -16.09 -17.17 10.52
C LYS A 46 -17.40 -16.61 11.05
N GLU A 47 -17.67 -16.80 12.34
CA GLU A 47 -18.91 -16.29 12.97
C GLU A 47 -18.91 -14.76 13.14
N LEU A 48 -17.73 -14.11 13.07
CA LEU A 48 -17.61 -12.66 13.18
C LEU A 48 -18.48 -11.96 12.15
N PHE A 49 -18.44 -12.39 10.89
CA PHE A 49 -19.17 -11.73 9.80
C PHE A 49 -20.69 -11.77 10.04
N ASN A 50 -21.22 -12.91 10.46
CA ASN A 50 -22.64 -13.07 10.77
C ASN A 50 -23.06 -12.23 11.98
N GLU A 51 -22.24 -12.20 13.03
CA GLU A 51 -22.53 -11.44 14.24
C GLU A 51 -22.45 -9.94 14.00
N LEU A 52 -21.47 -9.49 13.20
CA LEU A 52 -21.27 -8.09 12.85
C LEU A 52 -22.53 -7.52 12.17
N VAL A 53 -23.04 -8.22 11.15
CA VAL A 53 -24.22 -7.82 10.38
C VAL A 53 -25.51 -7.86 11.21
N LYS A 54 -25.60 -8.77 12.19
CA LYS A 54 -26.79 -8.90 13.05
C LYS A 54 -26.81 -7.89 14.20
N LYS A 55 -25.66 -7.60 14.81
CA LYS A 55 -25.56 -6.83 16.05
C LYS A 55 -25.32 -5.35 15.81
N PHE A 56 -24.67 -4.98 14.71
CA PHE A 56 -24.27 -3.60 14.44
C PHE A 56 -24.91 -3.07 13.16
N LYS A 57 -24.99 -1.74 13.08
CA LYS A 57 -25.28 -1.07 11.82
C LYS A 57 -24.04 -1.18 10.94
N VAL A 58 -24.12 -2.04 9.92
CA VAL A 58 -23.05 -2.24 8.94
C VAL A 58 -23.22 -1.35 7.72
N GLU A 59 -22.10 -0.96 7.14
CA GLU A 59 -21.99 -0.36 5.81
C GLU A 59 -21.18 -1.29 4.91
N TYR A 60 -21.55 -1.33 3.64
CA TYR A 60 -20.88 -2.15 2.63
C TYR A 60 -20.18 -1.25 1.62
N HIS A 61 -18.87 -1.40 1.51
CA HIS A 61 -18.03 -0.62 0.61
C HIS A 61 -17.29 -1.55 -0.35
N ALA A 62 -17.09 -1.13 -1.60
CA ALA A 62 -16.17 -1.83 -2.48
C ALA A 62 -14.76 -1.69 -1.87
N GLY A 63 -14.09 -2.83 -1.65
CA GLY A 63 -12.83 -2.87 -0.94
C GLY A 63 -11.76 -3.65 -1.70
N GLY A 64 -10.71 -4.03 -0.98
CA GLY A 64 -9.54 -4.67 -1.55
C GLY A 64 -8.52 -3.66 -2.04
N SER A 65 -7.32 -3.71 -1.46
CA SER A 65 -6.29 -2.69 -1.63
C SER A 65 -5.89 -2.43 -3.10
N THR A 66 -5.85 -3.47 -3.94
CA THR A 66 -5.59 -3.29 -5.39
C THR A 66 -6.74 -2.55 -6.07
N GLN A 67 -7.99 -2.80 -5.70
CA GLN A 67 -9.15 -2.13 -6.27
C GLN A 67 -9.23 -0.67 -5.79
N ASN A 68 -8.83 -0.39 -4.55
CA ASN A 68 -8.77 0.97 -3.99
C ASN A 68 -7.65 1.82 -4.60
N SER A 69 -6.47 1.22 -4.77
CA SER A 69 -5.31 1.92 -5.36
C SER A 69 -5.42 2.05 -6.88
N MET A 70 -6.13 1.09 -7.51
CA MET A 70 -5.96 0.62 -8.88
C MET A 70 -4.59 0.97 -9.45
N LYS A 71 -3.59 0.09 -9.18
CA LYS A 71 -2.41 -0.30 -9.99
C LYS A 71 -1.11 -0.57 -9.20
N VAL A 72 -1.17 -1.52 -8.27
CA VAL A 72 0.02 -2.13 -7.66
C VAL A 72 -0.24 -3.64 -7.52
N ALA A 73 0.79 -4.46 -7.73
CA ALA A 73 0.72 -5.83 -7.22
C ALA A 73 0.79 -5.74 -5.69
N GLN A 74 -0.34 -5.89 -5.01
CA GLN A 74 -0.36 -5.84 -3.55
C GLN A 74 0.29 -7.10 -2.98
N GLY A 75 1.05 -6.95 -1.90
CA GLY A 75 1.62 -8.06 -1.13
C GLY A 75 0.56 -9.10 -0.74
N PHE A 76 -0.69 -8.68 -0.54
CA PHE A 76 -1.81 -9.61 -0.32
C PHE A 76 -2.01 -10.66 -1.42
N PHE A 77 -1.66 -10.38 -2.67
CA PHE A 77 -1.81 -11.39 -3.72
C PHE A 77 -0.75 -12.50 -3.63
N LEU A 78 0.33 -12.29 -2.85
CA LEU A 78 1.29 -13.33 -2.49
C LEU A 78 0.66 -14.42 -1.60
N THR A 79 -0.46 -14.14 -0.95
CA THR A 79 -1.17 -15.17 -0.17
C THR A 79 -1.99 -16.10 -1.06
N VAL A 80 -2.30 -15.67 -2.30
CA VAL A 80 -3.18 -16.37 -3.24
C VAL A 80 -2.39 -17.02 -4.38
N SER A 81 -1.52 -16.27 -5.06
CA SER A 81 -0.72 -16.81 -6.16
C SER A 81 0.62 -16.08 -6.35
N PRO A 82 1.64 -16.41 -5.53
CA PRO A 82 3.02 -15.96 -5.72
C PRO A 82 3.54 -16.15 -7.15
N GLU A 83 3.19 -17.26 -7.79
CA GLU A 83 3.67 -17.65 -9.12
C GLU A 83 3.17 -16.67 -10.18
N SER A 84 1.93 -16.22 -10.05
CA SER A 84 1.33 -15.23 -10.96
C SER A 84 2.03 -13.88 -10.81
N VAL A 85 2.27 -13.43 -9.58
CA VAL A 85 3.00 -12.17 -9.33
C VAL A 85 4.41 -12.24 -9.90
N LEU A 86 5.12 -13.34 -9.64
CA LEU A 86 6.47 -13.55 -10.15
C LEU A 86 6.51 -13.55 -11.68
N LYS A 87 5.55 -14.21 -12.33
CA LYS A 87 5.45 -14.22 -13.80
C LYS A 87 5.25 -12.82 -14.38
N VAL A 88 4.40 -12.00 -13.77
CA VAL A 88 4.19 -10.61 -14.19
C VAL A 88 5.43 -9.76 -13.93
N ALA A 89 6.06 -9.90 -12.77
CA ALA A 89 7.26 -9.15 -12.40
C ALA A 89 8.44 -9.45 -13.34
N GLN A 90 8.65 -10.72 -13.67
CA GLN A 90 9.64 -11.17 -14.66
C GLN A 90 9.34 -10.60 -16.06
N HIS A 91 8.08 -10.64 -16.50
CA HIS A 91 7.67 -10.08 -17.78
C HIS A 91 7.90 -8.56 -17.84
N ALA A 92 7.53 -7.82 -16.79
CA ALA A 92 7.73 -6.38 -16.72
C ALA A 92 9.22 -6.02 -16.81
N SER A 93 10.05 -6.68 -16.00
CA SER A 93 11.51 -6.51 -15.99
C SER A 93 12.14 -6.82 -17.36
N ALA A 94 11.77 -7.94 -17.98
CA ALA A 94 12.30 -8.34 -19.30
C ALA A 94 11.95 -7.36 -20.42
N ASN A 95 10.82 -6.65 -20.29
CA ASN A 95 10.33 -5.67 -21.26
C ASN A 95 10.57 -4.22 -20.83
N ASN A 96 11.42 -3.99 -19.82
CA ASN A 96 11.73 -2.67 -19.26
C ASN A 96 10.49 -1.84 -18.87
N ARG A 97 9.43 -2.52 -18.42
CA ARG A 97 8.23 -1.92 -17.84
C ARG A 97 8.40 -1.79 -16.33
N ILE A 98 7.73 -0.78 -15.75
CA ILE A 98 7.77 -0.54 -14.31
C ILE A 98 6.93 -1.59 -13.61
N PHE A 99 7.50 -2.29 -12.64
CA PHE A 99 6.79 -3.15 -11.72
C PHE A 99 6.78 -2.54 -10.31
N THR A 100 5.58 -2.29 -9.78
CA THR A 100 5.37 -1.74 -8.45
C THR A 100 4.81 -2.79 -7.50
N LEU A 101 5.22 -2.76 -6.24
CA LEU A 101 4.75 -3.64 -5.18
C LEU A 101 4.47 -2.83 -3.92
N ASN A 102 3.51 -3.25 -3.12
CA ASN A 102 3.26 -2.69 -1.78
C ASN A 102 3.41 -3.82 -0.74
N LEU A 103 4.04 -3.52 0.39
CA LEU A 103 4.22 -4.47 1.50
C LEU A 103 2.89 -4.92 2.11
N SER A 104 1.87 -4.06 2.03
CA SER A 104 0.46 -4.28 2.35
C SER A 104 0.12 -4.53 3.82
N ALA A 105 0.88 -5.38 4.52
CA ALA A 105 0.70 -5.64 5.94
C ALA A 105 1.94 -6.31 6.57
N PRO A 106 2.16 -6.17 7.88
CA PRO A 106 3.28 -6.81 8.60
C PRO A 106 3.37 -8.32 8.37
N PHE A 107 2.22 -9.02 8.33
CA PHE A 107 2.18 -10.47 8.19
C PHE A 107 2.75 -10.96 6.85
N ILE A 108 2.76 -10.13 5.81
CA ILE A 108 3.38 -10.47 4.52
C ILE A 108 4.89 -10.65 4.70
N SER A 109 5.54 -9.74 5.42
CA SER A 109 6.97 -9.85 5.70
C SER A 109 7.29 -11.02 6.64
N GLN A 110 6.40 -11.31 7.60
CA GLN A 110 6.60 -12.38 8.59
C GLN A 110 6.40 -13.79 8.00
N PHE A 111 5.31 -14.01 7.28
CA PHE A 111 4.90 -15.36 6.85
C PHE A 111 5.13 -15.62 5.36
N TYR A 112 5.28 -14.57 4.54
CA TYR A 112 5.48 -14.66 3.10
C TYR A 112 6.83 -14.08 2.66
N LYS A 113 7.82 -14.06 3.57
CA LYS A 113 9.19 -13.59 3.31
C LYS A 113 9.81 -14.24 2.07
N GLU A 114 9.70 -15.56 1.93
CA GLU A 114 10.32 -16.26 0.81
C GLU A 114 9.70 -15.85 -0.55
N PRO A 115 8.36 -15.89 -0.75
CA PRO A 115 7.73 -15.31 -1.93
C PRO A 115 8.09 -13.85 -2.17
N LEU A 116 8.03 -13.00 -1.14
CA LEU A 116 8.34 -11.57 -1.23
C LEU A 116 9.77 -11.34 -1.76
N MET A 117 10.75 -12.06 -1.21
CA MET A 117 12.16 -11.92 -1.58
C MET A 117 12.49 -12.56 -2.94
N LYS A 118 11.70 -13.52 -3.43
CA LYS A 118 11.82 -14.00 -4.82
C LYS A 118 11.38 -12.94 -5.84
N ILE A 119 10.44 -12.06 -5.45
CA ILE A 119 9.88 -11.02 -6.33
C ILE A 119 10.65 -9.70 -6.22
N MET A 120 11.22 -9.40 -5.05
CA MET A 120 11.96 -8.17 -4.77
C MET A 120 13.00 -7.76 -5.86
N PRO A 121 13.76 -8.69 -6.48
CA PRO A 121 14.70 -8.33 -7.54
C PRO A 121 14.09 -7.69 -8.79
N TYR A 122 12.77 -7.83 -8.98
CA TYR A 122 12.03 -7.27 -10.11
C TYR A 122 11.27 -6.00 -9.74
N VAL A 123 11.22 -5.62 -8.46
CA VAL A 123 10.49 -4.44 -7.98
C VAL A 123 11.25 -3.16 -8.31
N ASP A 124 10.62 -2.30 -9.10
CA ASP A 124 11.13 -0.96 -9.43
C ASP A 124 10.69 0.08 -8.39
N ILE A 125 9.45 0.00 -7.89
CA ILE A 125 8.94 0.89 -6.83
C ILE A 125 8.29 0.04 -5.74
N LEU A 126 8.77 0.17 -4.51
CA LEU A 126 8.19 -0.48 -3.33
C LEU A 126 7.49 0.57 -2.46
N PHE A 127 6.23 0.30 -2.13
CA PHE A 127 5.46 1.08 -1.16
C PHE A 127 5.31 0.31 0.16
N GLY A 128 5.12 1.04 1.24
CA GLY A 128 4.67 0.52 2.54
C GLY A 128 4.49 1.64 3.54
N ASN A 129 4.02 1.30 4.75
CA ASN A 129 4.02 2.22 5.88
C ASN A 129 5.17 1.92 6.87
N GLU A 130 5.30 2.73 7.92
CA GLU A 130 6.32 2.61 8.96
C GLU A 130 6.29 1.25 9.67
N THR A 131 5.10 0.70 9.92
CA THR A 131 4.95 -0.57 10.63
C THR A 131 5.38 -1.75 9.75
N GLU A 132 4.99 -1.71 8.47
CA GLU A 132 5.41 -2.67 7.46
C GLU A 132 6.91 -2.59 7.20
N ALA A 133 7.49 -1.39 7.12
CA ALA A 133 8.91 -1.17 6.93
C ALA A 133 9.73 -1.70 8.11
N ALA A 134 9.32 -1.41 9.35
CA ALA A 134 9.95 -1.93 10.55
C ALA A 134 9.88 -3.46 10.63
N THR A 135 8.73 -4.04 10.22
CA THR A 135 8.57 -5.50 10.15
C THR A 135 9.48 -6.09 9.08
N PHE A 136 9.52 -5.50 7.88
CA PHE A 136 10.40 -5.92 6.81
C PHE A 136 11.87 -5.88 7.24
N ALA A 137 12.31 -4.80 7.88
CA ALA A 137 13.67 -4.63 8.37
C ALA A 137 14.07 -5.72 9.38
N ARG A 138 13.17 -6.04 10.32
CA ARG A 138 13.36 -7.12 11.29
C ARG A 138 13.52 -8.47 10.62
N GLU A 139 12.62 -8.78 9.69
CA GLU A 139 12.65 -10.05 8.97
C GLU A 139 13.85 -10.16 8.03
N GLN A 140 14.37 -9.06 7.49
CA GLN A 140 15.61 -9.05 6.70
C GLN A 140 16.89 -8.98 7.55
N GLY A 141 16.81 -8.78 8.86
CA GLY A 141 17.97 -8.64 9.73
C GLY A 141 18.76 -7.35 9.46
N PHE A 142 18.08 -6.24 9.19
CA PHE A 142 18.74 -4.95 8.89
C PHE A 142 19.35 -4.24 10.11
N GLU A 143 19.05 -4.71 11.32
CA GLU A 143 19.60 -4.19 12.60
C GLU A 143 19.38 -2.67 12.77
N THR A 144 18.23 -2.15 12.34
CA THR A 144 17.84 -0.74 12.52
C THR A 144 16.33 -0.60 12.56
N GLU A 145 15.86 0.40 13.31
CA GLU A 145 14.46 0.85 13.34
C GLU A 145 14.29 2.23 12.67
N ASP A 146 15.40 2.86 12.23
CA ASP A 146 15.35 4.15 11.52
C ASP A 146 14.79 3.95 10.11
N ILE A 147 13.65 4.57 9.82
CA ILE A 147 12.93 4.39 8.56
C ILE A 147 13.73 4.83 7.33
N LYS A 148 14.62 5.83 7.45
CA LYS A 148 15.46 6.30 6.34
C LYS A 148 16.54 5.28 6.02
N GLU A 149 17.16 4.70 7.05
CA GLU A 149 18.11 3.60 6.89
C GLU A 149 17.44 2.33 6.37
N ILE A 150 16.22 2.01 6.82
CA ILE A 150 15.44 0.89 6.28
C ILE A 150 15.15 1.12 4.79
N ALA A 151 14.69 2.32 4.41
CA ALA A 151 14.40 2.66 3.02
C ALA A 151 15.65 2.55 2.14
N LYS A 152 16.79 3.06 2.62
CA LYS A 152 18.09 2.98 1.93
C LYS A 152 18.57 1.54 1.75
N LYS A 153 18.52 0.71 2.80
CA LYS A 153 18.90 -0.70 2.72
C LYS A 153 17.97 -1.49 1.78
N THR A 154 16.67 -1.19 1.82
CA THR A 154 15.68 -1.82 0.94
C THR A 154 15.90 -1.42 -0.52
N GLN A 155 16.22 -0.15 -0.77
CA GLN A 155 16.55 0.37 -2.10
C GLN A 155 17.74 -0.39 -2.70
N ALA A 156 18.78 -0.63 -1.90
CA ALA A 156 20.02 -1.29 -2.30
C ALA A 156 19.94 -2.83 -2.45
N LEU A 157 18.78 -3.45 -2.20
CA LEU A 157 18.62 -4.89 -2.40
C LEU A 157 18.94 -5.31 -3.86
N PRO A 158 19.33 -6.57 -4.11
CA PRO A 158 19.62 -7.03 -5.47
C PRO A 158 18.50 -6.71 -6.46
N LYS A 159 18.85 -6.29 -7.69
CA LYS A 159 17.89 -5.92 -8.73
C LYS A 159 18.31 -6.46 -10.08
N VAL A 160 17.37 -7.06 -10.82
CA VAL A 160 17.63 -7.74 -12.10
C VAL A 160 17.69 -6.75 -13.26
N ASN A 161 16.70 -5.86 -13.40
CA ASN A 161 16.71 -4.86 -14.46
C ASN A 161 17.61 -3.67 -14.08
N SER A 162 18.84 -3.65 -14.62
CA SER A 162 19.83 -2.60 -14.40
C SER A 162 19.53 -1.28 -15.12
N LYS A 163 18.53 -1.23 -16.01
CA LYS A 163 18.13 0.01 -16.72
C LYS A 163 17.31 0.97 -15.85
N ARG A 164 16.85 0.50 -14.68
CA ARG A 164 16.01 1.26 -13.74
C ARG A 164 16.50 1.00 -12.33
N GLN A 165 16.68 2.06 -11.57
CA GLN A 165 16.97 1.93 -10.15
C GLN A 165 15.70 1.68 -9.36
N ARG A 166 15.84 0.99 -8.22
CA ARG A 166 14.73 0.84 -7.28
C ARG A 166 14.47 2.19 -6.59
N VAL A 167 13.20 2.49 -6.40
CA VAL A 167 12.69 3.55 -5.52
C VAL A 167 11.91 2.89 -4.38
N VAL A 168 12.11 3.36 -3.16
CA VAL A 168 11.35 2.91 -1.99
C VAL A 168 10.62 4.10 -1.40
N ILE A 169 9.33 3.95 -1.13
CA ILE A 169 8.48 5.02 -0.58
C ILE A 169 7.78 4.47 0.65
N PHE A 170 8.04 5.07 1.81
CA PHE A 170 7.37 4.74 3.05
C PHE A 170 6.57 5.92 3.61
N THR A 171 5.27 5.71 3.80
CA THR A 171 4.37 6.67 4.46
C THR A 171 4.44 6.51 5.97
N GLN A 172 4.12 7.56 6.73
CA GLN A 172 4.19 7.56 8.21
C GLN A 172 2.98 8.25 8.87
N GLY A 173 1.77 7.99 8.34
CA GLY A 173 0.57 8.70 8.79
C GLY A 173 0.69 10.21 8.56
N SER A 174 0.75 11.00 9.64
CA SER A 174 0.94 12.45 9.60
C SER A 174 2.39 12.90 9.45
N ASP A 175 3.36 12.02 9.72
CA ASP A 175 4.77 12.33 9.61
C ASP A 175 5.25 12.27 8.16
N ASP A 176 6.43 12.83 7.89
CA ASP A 176 7.00 12.91 6.55
C ASP A 176 7.01 11.56 5.82
N THR A 177 6.61 11.57 4.56
CA THR A 177 6.82 10.42 3.66
C THR A 177 8.28 10.35 3.26
N ILE A 178 8.88 9.16 3.39
CA ILE A 178 10.29 8.92 3.07
C ILE A 178 10.40 8.30 1.68
N MET A 179 11.22 8.91 0.82
CA MET A 179 11.59 8.35 -0.48
C MET A 179 13.09 8.06 -0.50
N ALA A 180 13.48 6.82 -0.79
CA ALA A 180 14.86 6.45 -1.05
C ALA A 180 15.06 6.12 -2.54
N THR A 181 16.08 6.74 -3.13
CA THR A 181 16.59 6.44 -4.47
C THR A 181 18.05 5.96 -4.34
N GLU A 182 18.72 5.66 -5.47
CA GLU A 182 20.15 5.29 -5.45
C GLU A 182 21.02 6.43 -4.90
N SER A 183 20.64 7.69 -5.12
CA SER A 183 21.45 8.85 -4.76
C SER A 183 21.19 9.37 -3.36
N GLU A 184 19.93 9.34 -2.91
CA GLU A 184 19.54 10.04 -1.68
C GLU A 184 18.30 9.46 -1.01
N VAL A 185 18.10 9.87 0.25
CA VAL A 185 16.86 9.67 1.01
C VAL A 185 16.28 11.04 1.30
N THR A 186 15.08 11.30 0.78
CA THR A 186 14.36 12.58 0.91
C THR A 186 13.10 12.38 1.74
N ALA A 187 12.79 13.36 2.58
CA ALA A 187 11.55 13.42 3.36
C ALA A 187 10.59 14.45 2.73
N PHE A 188 9.32 14.09 2.65
CA PHE A 188 8.25 14.94 2.10
C PHE A 188 7.19 15.15 3.16
N ALA A 189 7.07 16.40 3.63
CA ALA A 189 6.03 16.78 4.57
C ALA A 189 4.65 16.46 3.99
N VAL A 190 3.82 15.79 4.81
CA VAL A 190 2.41 15.57 4.49
C VAL A 190 1.70 16.92 4.56
N LEU A 191 0.67 17.10 3.73
CA LEU A 191 -0.16 18.30 3.76
C LEU A 191 -0.74 18.49 5.16
N ASP A 192 -0.70 19.70 5.71
CA ASP A 192 -1.30 20.00 7.00
C ASP A 192 -2.81 19.69 6.95
N GLN A 193 -3.31 18.97 7.94
CA GLN A 193 -4.71 18.55 8.03
C GLN A 193 -5.23 18.88 9.42
N ASP A 194 -6.38 19.53 9.47
CA ASP A 194 -7.11 19.65 10.72
C ASP A 194 -7.53 18.26 11.20
N GLN A 195 -7.08 17.86 12.39
CA GLN A 195 -7.38 16.55 12.97
C GLN A 195 -8.87 16.37 13.21
N GLU A 196 -9.63 17.46 13.36
CA GLU A 196 -11.09 17.41 13.53
C GLU A 196 -11.83 17.02 12.23
N GLU A 197 -11.19 17.17 11.06
CA GLU A 197 -11.76 16.77 9.77
C GLU A 197 -11.47 15.31 9.40
N ILE A 198 -10.61 14.62 10.14
CA ILE A 198 -10.27 13.22 9.89
C ILE A 198 -11.41 12.33 10.39
N ILE A 199 -12.06 11.61 9.46
CA ILE A 199 -13.18 10.72 9.74
C ILE A 199 -12.74 9.26 9.77
N ASP A 200 -11.89 8.85 8.82
CA ASP A 200 -11.51 7.45 8.63
C ASP A 200 -10.10 7.37 8.01
N THR A 201 -9.16 6.70 8.67
CA THR A 201 -7.80 6.52 8.12
C THR A 201 -7.68 5.30 7.21
N ASN A 202 -8.74 4.48 7.11
CA ASN A 202 -8.73 3.28 6.28
C ASN A 202 -8.58 3.63 4.79
N GLY A 203 -7.71 2.90 4.09
CA GLY A 203 -7.45 3.14 2.67
C GLY A 203 -6.61 4.39 2.35
N ALA A 204 -6.12 5.14 3.34
CA ALA A 204 -5.25 6.31 3.10
C ALA A 204 -3.98 5.93 2.30
N GLY A 205 -3.36 4.79 2.63
CA GLY A 205 -2.21 4.26 1.90
C GLY A 205 -2.55 3.85 0.46
N ASP A 206 -3.73 3.26 0.24
CA ASP A 206 -4.20 2.90 -1.09
C ASP A 206 -4.45 4.14 -1.95
N ALA A 207 -5.07 5.16 -1.36
CA ALA A 207 -5.32 6.45 -2.00
C ALA A 207 -4.02 7.16 -2.35
N PHE A 208 -3.03 7.14 -1.44
CA PHE A 208 -1.70 7.67 -1.69
C PHE A 208 -1.06 7.02 -2.92
N VAL A 209 -1.09 5.69 -2.97
CA VAL A 209 -0.56 4.92 -4.10
C VAL A 209 -1.31 5.26 -5.39
N GLY A 210 -2.64 5.36 -5.36
CA GLY A 210 -3.46 5.75 -6.51
C GLY A 210 -3.11 7.14 -7.03
N GLY A 211 -2.98 8.13 -6.13
CA GLY A 211 -2.52 9.48 -6.46
C GLY A 211 -1.13 9.49 -7.07
N PHE A 212 -0.19 8.74 -6.50
CA PHE A 212 1.17 8.60 -7.03
C PHE A 212 1.18 8.06 -8.46
N LEU A 213 0.46 6.97 -8.69
CA LEU A 213 0.42 6.32 -10.00
C LEU A 213 -0.31 7.16 -11.05
N SER A 214 -1.28 7.98 -10.63
CA SER A 214 -1.99 8.90 -11.52
C SER A 214 -1.04 9.87 -12.22
N GLN A 215 0.07 10.27 -11.57
CA GLN A 215 1.08 11.17 -12.12
C GLN A 215 2.22 10.40 -12.78
N LEU A 216 2.60 9.23 -12.22
CA LEU A 216 3.68 8.41 -12.76
C LEU A 216 3.45 8.06 -14.23
N VAL A 217 2.19 7.86 -14.65
CA VAL A 217 1.85 7.44 -16.02
C VAL A 217 1.85 8.55 -17.04
N TYR A 218 1.95 9.79 -16.58
CA TYR A 218 2.28 10.94 -17.41
C TYR A 218 3.78 11.27 -17.35
N ASP A 219 4.61 10.34 -16.86
CA ASP A 219 6.05 10.50 -16.65
C ASP A 219 6.40 11.76 -15.83
N LYS A 220 5.54 12.11 -14.87
CA LYS A 220 5.79 13.24 -13.96
C LYS A 220 6.97 12.93 -13.03
N PRO A 221 7.67 13.96 -12.54
CA PRO A 221 8.70 13.78 -11.52
C PRO A 221 8.16 13.08 -10.27
N LEU A 222 8.99 12.28 -9.60
CA LEU A 222 8.59 11.55 -8.38
C LEU A 222 8.05 12.47 -7.28
N THR A 223 8.55 13.71 -7.21
CA THR A 223 8.07 14.74 -6.29
C THR A 223 6.59 15.10 -6.54
N GLU A 224 6.19 15.20 -7.81
CA GLU A 224 4.79 15.43 -8.20
C GLU A 224 3.92 14.20 -7.94
N CYS A 225 4.47 12.99 -8.13
CA CYS A 225 3.77 11.76 -7.79
C CYS A 225 3.49 11.69 -6.28
N ILE A 226 4.48 12.00 -5.42
CA ILE A 226 4.27 12.03 -3.96
C ILE A 226 3.23 13.10 -3.59
N ARG A 227 3.31 14.30 -4.19
CA ARG A 227 2.35 15.39 -3.95
C ARG A 227 0.91 14.96 -4.28
N ALA A 228 0.71 14.28 -5.42
CA ALA A 228 -0.59 13.73 -5.79
C ALA A 228 -1.05 12.61 -4.85
N GLY A 229 -0.12 11.79 -4.34
CA GLY A 229 -0.41 10.79 -3.32
C GLY A 229 -0.90 11.43 -2.02
N HIS A 230 -0.20 12.45 -1.50
CA HIS A 230 -0.63 13.19 -0.32
C HIS A 230 -2.00 13.85 -0.51
N TYR A 231 -2.22 14.47 -1.67
CA TYR A 231 -3.53 15.02 -2.01
C TYR A 231 -4.63 13.95 -1.96
N ALA A 232 -4.45 12.83 -2.66
CA ALA A 232 -5.45 11.77 -2.72
C ALA A 232 -5.74 11.18 -1.32
N ALA A 233 -4.70 10.94 -0.51
CA ALA A 233 -4.86 10.49 0.87
C ALA A 233 -5.62 11.52 1.71
N SER A 234 -5.29 12.81 1.60
CA SER A 234 -5.98 13.89 2.34
C SER A 234 -7.46 14.00 2.02
N VAL A 235 -7.86 13.68 0.79
CA VAL A 235 -9.27 13.66 0.37
C VAL A 235 -9.99 12.45 0.98
N ILE A 236 -9.36 11.27 0.98
CA ILE A 236 -9.98 10.03 1.47
C ILE A 236 -10.17 10.08 2.98
N ILE A 237 -9.19 10.58 3.75
CA ILE A 237 -9.29 10.51 5.21
C ILE A 237 -10.42 11.36 5.82
N ARG A 238 -10.97 12.30 5.04
CA ARG A 238 -12.09 13.18 5.43
C ARG A 238 -13.46 12.57 5.11
N ARG A 239 -13.49 11.29 4.74
CA ARG A 239 -14.69 10.59 4.27
C ARG A 239 -14.66 9.16 4.80
N THR A 240 -15.83 8.55 4.98
CA THR A 240 -15.91 7.15 5.37
C THR A 240 -15.54 6.25 4.19
N GLY A 241 -14.62 5.31 4.42
CA GLY A 241 -14.10 4.39 3.40
C GLY A 241 -13.34 5.09 2.26
N CYS A 242 -12.95 4.31 1.25
CA CYS A 242 -12.20 4.82 0.09
C CYS A 242 -13.12 5.51 -0.95
N THR A 243 -13.75 6.63 -0.58
CA THR A 243 -14.70 7.37 -1.44
C THR A 243 -14.16 8.71 -1.93
N PHE A 244 -14.35 9.03 -3.22
CA PHE A 244 -13.82 10.25 -3.86
C PHE A 244 -14.93 11.24 -4.25
N PRO A 245 -14.63 12.56 -4.33
CA PRO A 245 -15.51 13.51 -4.99
C PRO A 245 -15.63 13.23 -6.50
N GLU A 246 -16.65 13.78 -7.15
CA GLU A 246 -16.90 13.55 -8.59
C GLU A 246 -15.72 13.97 -9.47
N LYS A 247 -15.01 15.03 -9.08
CA LYS A 247 -13.83 15.54 -9.78
C LYS A 247 -12.70 15.84 -8.79
N PRO A 248 -11.44 15.53 -9.15
CA PRO A 248 -10.30 15.95 -8.35
C PRO A 248 -10.07 17.47 -8.50
N ASP A 249 -9.61 18.08 -7.42
CA ASP A 249 -9.14 19.45 -7.31
C ASP A 249 -7.62 19.46 -7.03
N PHE A 250 -6.87 18.81 -7.94
CA PHE A 250 -5.42 18.73 -7.89
C PHE A 250 -4.85 19.51 -9.08
N HIS A 251 -3.96 20.46 -8.79
CA HIS A 251 -3.36 21.37 -9.77
C HIS A 251 -1.85 21.38 -9.65
#